data_AF-A0A8H7AGM9-F1
#
_entry.id   AF-A0A8H7AGM9-F1
#
_cell.length_a   1.000
_cell.length_b   1.000
_cell.length_c   1.000
_cell.angle_alpha   90.00
_cell.angle_beta   90.00
_cell.angle_gamma   90.00
#
_symmetry.space_group_name_H-M   'P 1'
#
loop_
_entity.id
_entity.type
_entity.pdbx_description
1 polymer ?
#
loop_
_entity_poly.entity_id
_entity_poly.type
_entity_poly.pdbx_seq_one_letter_code
_entity_poly.pdbx_strand_id
1 'polypeptide(L)'
;MAAADDTGSLVTGVNSLFLTQEPNRSTAEPSISQPLGSGDVIPLPAPLEIEPPPSVERHGNLWSQYHTLDPAAIAPLEQAILHCRVRAYDQSKAILDAFPPELKHHPVIAFERYQTYWLDWKLKDCLNVLRGAIAWAEAHGKVDDASGIYTLLRMSLARAEVLVNGDFSKARDSLREIKRWLENKPIHGYTDVQVQCIIQYYFVILMANNVTDKFEESYFLTIPHASKGSVDPPISSATAAFARGRPTTRRLCSFEHRGKLSV
;
A
#
# COMPACT_ATOMS: atom_id res chain seq x y z
N MET A 1 -1.73 -54.53 -10.58
CA MET A 1 -1.44 -53.79 -11.82
C MET A 1 -2.76 -53.37 -12.44
N ALA A 2 -2.80 -52.11 -12.90
CA ALA A 2 -3.83 -51.46 -13.71
C ALA A 2 -5.22 -51.21 -13.08
N ALA A 3 -5.45 -49.95 -12.70
CA ALA A 3 -6.76 -49.31 -12.78
C ALA A 3 -6.57 -47.99 -13.53
N ALA A 4 -7.42 -47.79 -14.54
CA ALA A 4 -7.28 -46.85 -15.62
C ALA A 4 -7.73 -45.42 -15.27
N ASP A 5 -7.11 -44.47 -15.96
CA ASP A 5 -7.52 -43.08 -16.10
C ASP A 5 -8.90 -42.97 -16.76
N ASP A 6 -9.72 -42.04 -16.26
CA ASP A 6 -10.87 -41.51 -17.00
C ASP A 6 -10.97 -39.99 -16.74
N THR A 7 -10.46 -39.20 -17.69
CA THR A 7 -10.53 -37.74 -17.68
C THR A 7 -11.60 -37.29 -18.68
N GLY A 8 -12.79 -37.03 -18.14
CA GLY A 8 -13.92 -36.44 -18.87
C GLY A 8 -13.77 -34.93 -19.02
N SER A 9 -13.46 -34.51 -20.24
CA SER A 9 -13.51 -33.15 -20.79
C SER A 9 -14.93 -32.56 -20.73
N LEU A 10 -15.07 -31.30 -20.31
CA LEU A 10 -16.26 -30.49 -20.57
C LEU A 10 -15.85 -29.11 -21.09
N VAL A 11 -16.01 -28.98 -22.40
CA VAL A 11 -15.99 -27.76 -23.20
C VAL A 11 -17.35 -27.08 -23.11
N THR A 12 -17.37 -25.81 -22.73
CA THR A 12 -18.42 -24.83 -23.03
C THR A 12 -17.69 -23.52 -23.35
N GLY A 13 -17.83 -22.84 -24.49
CA GLY A 13 -18.96 -22.76 -25.39
C GLY A 13 -19.73 -21.47 -25.11
N VAL A 14 -19.18 -20.30 -25.47
CA VAL A 14 -19.95 -19.05 -25.53
C VAL A 14 -19.50 -18.21 -26.74
N ASN A 15 -20.30 -18.35 -27.80
CA ASN A 15 -20.83 -17.34 -28.72
C ASN A 15 -19.95 -16.16 -29.18
N SER A 16 -19.51 -16.32 -30.43
CA SER A 16 -19.35 -15.27 -31.43
C SER A 16 -20.71 -14.67 -31.83
N LEU A 17 -20.85 -13.33 -31.89
CA LEU A 17 -21.43 -12.56 -33.02
C LEU A 17 -21.70 -11.08 -32.68
N PHE A 18 -21.66 -10.27 -33.74
CA PHE A 18 -21.76 -8.80 -33.89
C PHE A 18 -20.39 -8.07 -33.91
N LEU A 19 -19.74 -7.81 -35.08
CA LEU A 19 -20.10 -6.93 -36.23
C LEU A 19 -20.64 -5.59 -35.70
N THR A 20 -20.09 -4.39 -35.94
CA THR A 20 -19.31 -3.71 -37.01
C THR A 20 -18.91 -2.36 -36.37
N GLN A 21 -17.86 -1.60 -36.70
CA GLN A 21 -17.63 -0.88 -37.96
C GLN A 21 -16.40 0.03 -37.71
N GLU A 22 -15.40 -0.02 -38.58
CA GLU A 22 -14.34 1.00 -38.65
C GLU A 22 -14.90 2.28 -39.31
N PRO A 23 -14.51 3.50 -38.89
CA PRO A 23 -14.49 4.64 -39.79
C PRO A 23 -13.07 4.78 -40.35
N ASN A 24 -12.88 4.22 -41.54
CA ASN A 24 -11.70 4.44 -42.35
C ASN A 24 -11.77 5.84 -42.98
N ARG A 25 -10.63 6.53 -42.89
CA ARG A 25 -10.22 7.82 -43.47
C ARG A 25 -11.09 8.38 -44.60
N SER A 26 -11.62 9.59 -44.37
CA SER A 26 -11.95 10.52 -45.45
C SER A 26 -10.78 11.49 -45.65
N THR A 27 -10.05 11.27 -46.73
CA THR A 27 -9.16 12.24 -47.39
C THR A 27 -10.01 13.35 -48.01
N ALA A 28 -9.93 14.55 -47.46
CA ALA A 28 -10.35 15.77 -48.12
C ALA A 28 -9.25 16.83 -47.95
N GLU A 29 -8.43 16.98 -48.99
CA GLU A 29 -7.57 18.14 -49.16
C GLU A 29 -8.45 19.37 -49.45
N PRO A 30 -8.31 20.49 -48.74
CA PRO A 30 -8.78 21.76 -49.26
C PRO A 30 -7.71 22.36 -50.16
N SER A 31 -8.09 22.52 -51.43
CA SER A 31 -7.35 23.22 -52.46
C SER A 31 -6.98 24.64 -52.03
N ILE A 32 -5.68 24.94 -52.09
CA ILE A 32 -5.13 26.29 -51.95
C ILE A 32 -5.27 26.99 -53.30
N SER A 33 -5.85 28.19 -53.31
CA SER A 33 -5.76 29.13 -54.45
C SER A 33 -5.82 30.59 -53.97
N GLN A 34 -4.63 31.17 -53.77
CA GLN A 34 -4.17 32.55 -54.09
C GLN A 34 -4.91 33.79 -53.51
N PRO A 35 -4.36 35.03 -53.61
CA PRO A 35 -2.96 35.48 -53.64
C PRO A 35 -2.65 36.59 -52.58
N LEU A 36 -1.39 37.04 -52.59
CA LEU A 36 -0.76 38.07 -51.75
C LEU A 36 -1.61 39.33 -51.48
N GLY A 37 -1.78 39.64 -50.19
CA GLY A 37 -1.91 41.00 -49.70
C GLY A 37 -0.69 41.33 -48.83
N SER A 38 0.03 42.40 -49.17
CA SER A 38 1.15 42.91 -48.38
C SER A 38 0.65 43.37 -47.01
N GLY A 39 0.91 42.57 -45.98
CA GLY A 39 0.70 42.92 -44.58
C GLY A 39 2.02 42.73 -43.85
N ASP A 40 2.36 43.70 -43.01
CA ASP A 40 3.59 43.76 -42.22
C ASP A 40 3.97 42.40 -41.62
N VAL A 41 5.22 41.97 -41.84
CA VAL A 41 5.78 40.77 -41.23
C VAL A 41 5.97 41.03 -39.74
N ILE A 42 4.94 40.72 -38.95
CA ILE A 42 5.05 40.63 -37.50
C ILE A 42 6.05 39.50 -37.20
N PRO A 43 7.15 39.74 -36.45
CA PRO A 43 8.04 38.66 -36.04
C PRO A 43 7.23 37.61 -35.30
N LEU A 44 7.26 36.36 -35.77
CA LEU A 44 6.67 35.26 -35.02
C LEU A 44 7.28 35.26 -33.61
N PRO A 45 6.47 35.20 -32.53
CA PRO A 45 7.02 34.96 -31.20
C PRO A 45 7.83 33.66 -31.26
N ALA A 46 8.97 33.66 -30.56
CA ALA A 46 9.83 32.49 -30.45
C ALA A 46 8.98 31.24 -30.15
N PRO A 47 9.34 30.06 -30.71
CA PRO A 47 8.65 28.82 -30.39
C PRO A 47 8.51 28.73 -28.88
N LEU A 48 7.27 28.67 -28.39
CA LEU A 48 7.01 28.40 -26.98
C LEU A 48 7.86 27.18 -26.62
N GLU A 49 8.80 27.35 -25.70
CA GLU A 49 9.47 26.23 -25.07
C GLU A 49 8.35 25.34 -24.54
N ILE A 50 8.10 24.24 -25.25
CA ILE A 50 7.19 23.21 -24.78
C ILE A 50 7.88 22.72 -23.52
N GLU A 51 7.33 23.09 -22.36
CA GLU A 51 7.77 22.53 -21.08
C GLU A 51 7.89 21.01 -21.27
N PRO A 52 9.00 20.40 -20.83
CA PRO A 52 9.14 18.96 -20.94
C PRO A 52 7.90 18.31 -20.35
N PRO A 53 7.35 17.26 -20.98
CA PRO A 53 6.13 16.62 -20.51
C PRO A 53 6.28 16.30 -19.02
N PRO A 54 5.19 16.41 -18.23
CA PRO A 54 5.24 16.23 -16.79
C PRO A 54 5.96 14.92 -16.48
N SER A 55 6.89 15.02 -15.52
CA SER A 55 7.73 13.92 -15.03
C SER A 55 6.95 12.61 -15.00
N VAL A 56 7.54 11.53 -15.53
CA VAL A 56 7.03 10.16 -15.43
C VAL A 56 6.29 9.97 -14.12
N GLU A 57 4.96 9.87 -14.17
CA GLU A 57 4.14 9.74 -12.96
C GLU A 57 4.66 8.52 -12.20
N ARG A 58 5.27 8.76 -11.03
CA ARG A 58 5.73 7.70 -10.17
C ARG A 58 4.52 7.11 -9.45
N HIS A 59 4.32 5.80 -9.55
CA HIS A 59 3.20 5.10 -8.92
C HIS A 59 3.61 4.38 -7.64
N GLY A 60 4.92 4.25 -7.36
CA GLY A 60 5.43 3.59 -6.15
C GLY A 60 5.06 4.25 -4.84
N ASN A 61 4.85 3.41 -3.82
CA ASN A 61 4.63 3.87 -2.44
C ASN A 61 5.91 4.37 -1.76
N LEU A 62 7.07 4.04 -2.33
CA LEU A 62 8.42 4.33 -1.82
C LEU A 62 9.28 5.08 -2.86
N TRP A 63 8.68 6.02 -3.58
CA TRP A 63 9.33 6.85 -4.61
C TRP A 63 10.59 7.59 -4.09
N SER A 64 10.64 8.01 -2.82
CA SER A 64 11.83 8.67 -2.26
C SER A 64 13.06 7.76 -2.25
N GLN A 65 12.85 6.44 -2.35
CA GLN A 65 13.89 5.42 -2.32
C GLN A 65 14.32 4.97 -3.72
N TYR A 66 13.73 5.51 -4.80
CA TYR A 66 14.05 5.06 -6.16
C TYR A 66 15.49 5.32 -6.57
N HIS A 67 16.15 6.30 -5.96
CA HIS A 67 17.57 6.59 -6.17
C HIS A 67 18.49 5.43 -5.73
N THR A 68 17.99 4.48 -4.93
CA THR A 68 18.74 3.28 -4.50
C THR A 68 18.64 2.12 -5.50
N LEU A 69 17.75 2.22 -6.48
CA LEU A 69 17.54 1.23 -7.54
C LEU A 69 18.42 1.52 -8.76
N ASP A 70 18.77 0.46 -9.48
CA ASP A 70 19.24 0.59 -10.85
C ASP A 70 18.15 1.25 -11.71
N PRO A 71 18.43 2.33 -12.46
CA PRO A 71 17.48 2.96 -13.38
C PRO A 71 16.75 1.96 -14.31
N ALA A 72 17.41 0.88 -14.72
CA ALA A 72 16.79 -0.14 -15.57
C ALA A 72 15.66 -0.92 -14.87
N ALA A 73 15.68 -1.00 -13.54
CA ALA A 73 14.69 -1.72 -12.74
C ALA A 73 13.40 -0.89 -12.50
N ILE A 74 13.47 0.42 -12.71
CA ILE A 74 12.41 1.35 -12.33
C ILE A 74 11.15 1.18 -13.18
N ALA A 75 11.28 1.10 -14.51
CA ALA A 75 10.11 0.97 -15.39
C ALA A 75 9.34 -0.35 -15.19
N PRO A 76 10.00 -1.52 -15.10
CA PRO A 76 9.31 -2.77 -14.75
C PRO A 76 8.65 -2.73 -13.36
N LEU A 77 9.28 -2.09 -12.38
CA LEU A 77 8.71 -1.92 -11.04
C LEU A 77 7.39 -1.12 -11.10
N GLU A 78 7.39 0.03 -11.77
CA GLU A 78 6.20 0.87 -11.93
C GLU A 78 5.07 0.15 -12.66
N GLN A 79 5.40 -0.65 -13.69
CA GLN A 79 4.44 -1.50 -14.36
C GLN A 79 3.81 -2.53 -13.42
N ALA A 80 4.62 -3.18 -12.56
CA ALA A 80 4.10 -4.12 -11.57
C ALA A 80 3.17 -3.46 -10.55
N ILE A 81 3.48 -2.23 -10.12
CA ILE A 81 2.65 -1.45 -9.20
C ILE A 81 1.32 -1.09 -9.86
N LEU A 82 1.32 -0.68 -11.13
CA LEU A 82 0.09 -0.42 -11.88
C LEU A 82 -0.80 -1.65 -11.98
N HIS A 83 -0.23 -2.81 -12.31
CA HIS A 83 -0.97 -4.09 -12.31
C HIS A 83 -1.57 -4.40 -10.94
N CYS A 84 -0.81 -4.18 -9.86
CA CYS A 84 -1.30 -4.36 -8.49
C CYS A 84 -2.52 -3.45 -8.19
N ARG A 85 -2.45 -2.16 -8.57
CA ARG A 85 -3.53 -1.18 -8.36
C ARG A 85 -4.84 -1.56 -9.08
N VAL A 86 -4.75 -2.13 -10.28
CA VAL A 86 -5.92 -2.61 -11.04
C VAL A 86 -6.32 -4.05 -10.67
N ARG A 87 -5.78 -4.59 -9.57
CA ARG A 87 -6.04 -5.96 -9.06
C ARG A 87 -5.63 -7.08 -10.02
N ALA A 88 -4.75 -6.78 -10.97
CA ALA A 88 -4.09 -7.74 -11.84
C ALA A 88 -2.88 -8.36 -11.11
N TYR A 89 -3.12 -9.04 -9.99
CA TYR A 89 -2.07 -9.47 -9.08
C TYR A 89 -1.13 -10.51 -9.70
N ASP A 90 -1.62 -11.40 -10.57
CA ASP A 90 -0.80 -12.41 -11.23
C ASP A 90 0.22 -11.77 -12.19
N GLN A 91 -0.18 -10.72 -12.92
CA GLN A 91 0.71 -9.95 -13.77
C GLN A 91 1.75 -9.19 -12.95
N SER A 92 1.33 -8.57 -11.84
CA SER A 92 2.24 -7.91 -10.91
C SER A 92 3.28 -8.89 -10.35
N LYS A 93 2.84 -10.06 -9.88
CA LYS A 93 3.70 -11.15 -9.38
C LYS A 93 4.68 -11.60 -10.46
N ALA A 94 4.22 -11.85 -11.69
CA ALA A 94 5.07 -12.30 -12.78
C ALA A 94 6.22 -11.32 -13.07
N ILE A 95 5.95 -10.01 -13.08
CA ILE A 95 6.98 -8.99 -13.28
C ILE A 95 7.94 -8.96 -12.09
N LEU A 96 7.41 -8.93 -10.85
CA LEU A 96 8.24 -8.83 -9.66
C LEU A 96 9.10 -10.08 -9.41
N ASP A 97 8.62 -11.26 -9.81
CA ASP A 97 9.34 -12.52 -9.72
C ASP A 97 10.32 -12.74 -10.89
N ALA A 98 10.29 -11.89 -11.93
CA ALA A 98 11.27 -11.91 -13.02
C ALA A 98 12.55 -11.13 -12.72
N PHE A 99 12.56 -10.26 -11.69
CA PHE A 99 13.77 -9.55 -11.29
C PHE A 99 14.90 -10.53 -10.90
N PRO A 100 16.18 -10.18 -11.12
CA PRO A 100 17.28 -11.01 -10.62
C PRO A 100 17.29 -11.06 -9.08
N PRO A 101 17.88 -12.11 -8.47
CA PRO A 101 17.84 -12.32 -7.02
C PRO A 101 18.27 -11.10 -6.19
N GLU A 102 19.30 -10.37 -6.62
CA GLU A 102 19.79 -9.19 -5.90
C GLU A 102 18.73 -8.08 -5.83
N LEU A 103 17.98 -7.90 -6.93
CA LEU A 103 16.89 -6.93 -6.99
C LEU A 103 15.62 -7.43 -6.28
N LYS A 104 15.32 -8.74 -6.31
CA LYS A 104 14.18 -9.30 -5.56
C LYS A 104 14.26 -9.06 -4.05
N HIS A 105 15.47 -8.98 -3.51
CA HIS A 105 15.74 -8.70 -2.10
C HIS A 105 15.97 -7.22 -1.81
N HIS A 106 16.06 -6.38 -2.84
CA HIS A 106 16.14 -4.93 -2.66
C HIS A 106 14.91 -4.43 -1.90
N PRO A 107 15.05 -3.59 -0.86
CA PRO A 107 13.96 -3.32 0.08
C PRO A 107 12.73 -2.66 -0.57
N VAL A 108 12.93 -1.80 -1.58
CA VAL A 108 11.81 -1.21 -2.36
C VAL A 108 11.02 -2.28 -3.12
N ILE A 109 11.71 -3.18 -3.82
CA ILE A 109 11.08 -4.26 -4.60
C ILE A 109 10.43 -5.28 -3.66
N ALA A 110 11.11 -5.62 -2.56
CA ALA A 110 10.57 -6.52 -1.54
C ALA A 110 9.29 -5.97 -0.90
N PHE A 111 9.21 -4.65 -0.66
CA PHE A 111 8.00 -4.02 -0.14
C PHE A 111 6.84 -4.11 -1.14
N GLU A 112 7.06 -3.81 -2.42
CA GLU A 112 5.98 -3.91 -3.42
C GLU A 112 5.58 -5.37 -3.67
N ARG A 113 6.51 -6.33 -3.62
CA ARG A 113 6.20 -7.77 -3.59
C ARG A 113 5.31 -8.13 -2.41
N TYR A 114 5.67 -7.67 -1.22
CA TYR A 114 4.84 -7.83 -0.02
C TYR A 114 3.44 -7.27 -0.23
N GLN A 115 3.30 -6.04 -0.75
CA GLN A 115 2.00 -5.41 -0.99
C GLN A 115 1.14 -6.22 -1.95
N THR A 116 1.71 -6.71 -3.05
CA THR A 116 0.99 -7.55 -4.02
C THR A 116 0.48 -8.84 -3.37
N TYR A 117 1.31 -9.57 -2.62
CA TYR A 117 0.85 -10.78 -1.91
C TYR A 117 -0.15 -10.47 -0.79
N TRP A 118 0.00 -9.33 -0.11
CA TRP A 118 -0.91 -8.89 0.94
C TRP A 118 -2.31 -8.65 0.39
N LEU A 119 -2.42 -7.91 -0.72
CA LEU A 119 -3.68 -7.59 -1.38
C LEU A 119 -4.34 -8.82 -2.02
N ASP A 120 -3.55 -9.81 -2.41
CA ASP A 120 -4.00 -11.14 -2.89
C ASP A 120 -4.25 -12.14 -1.73
N TRP A 121 -4.19 -11.70 -0.47
CA TRP A 121 -4.40 -12.52 0.74
C TRP A 121 -3.45 -13.73 0.88
N LYS A 122 -2.27 -13.67 0.25
CA LYS A 122 -1.22 -14.70 0.30
C LYS A 122 -0.27 -14.44 1.47
N LEU A 123 -0.77 -14.58 2.70
CA LEU A 123 -0.01 -14.20 3.91
C LEU A 123 1.29 -15.00 4.11
N LYS A 124 1.32 -16.29 3.74
CA LYS A 124 2.55 -17.09 3.83
C LYS A 124 3.63 -16.55 2.89
N ASP A 125 3.26 -16.14 1.68
CA ASP A 125 4.18 -15.55 0.72
C ASP A 125 4.68 -14.18 1.17
N CYS A 126 3.83 -13.39 1.84
CA CYS A 126 4.25 -12.15 2.50
C CYS A 126 5.40 -12.40 3.50
N LEU A 127 5.25 -13.41 4.37
CA LEU A 127 6.28 -13.78 5.33
C LEU A 127 7.58 -14.20 4.65
N ASN A 128 7.49 -15.00 3.59
CA ASN A 128 8.65 -15.48 2.85
C ASN A 128 9.43 -14.33 2.19
N VAL A 129 8.72 -13.40 1.55
CA VAL A 129 9.33 -12.23 0.91
C VAL A 129 10.05 -11.36 1.94
N LEU A 130 9.37 -11.00 3.03
CA LEU A 130 9.90 -10.09 4.04
C LEU A 130 11.08 -10.71 4.80
N ARG A 131 10.96 -11.97 5.25
CA ARG A 131 12.06 -12.68 5.90
C ARG A 131 13.25 -12.84 4.95
N GLY A 132 13.00 -13.19 3.69
CA GLY A 132 14.04 -13.34 2.69
C GLY A 132 14.79 -12.05 2.43
N ALA A 133 14.09 -10.92 2.28
CA ALA A 133 14.73 -9.62 2.07
C ALA A 133 15.55 -9.14 3.27
N ILE A 134 15.02 -9.30 4.50
CA ILE A 134 15.73 -8.92 5.73
C ILE A 134 16.97 -9.80 5.93
N ALA A 135 16.82 -11.13 5.85
CA ALA A 135 17.93 -12.06 6.03
C ALA A 135 19.03 -11.87 4.97
N TRP A 136 18.63 -11.61 3.71
CA TRP A 136 19.59 -11.30 2.65
C TRP A 136 20.35 -10.01 2.96
N ALA A 137 19.67 -8.95 3.41
CA ALA A 137 20.33 -7.70 3.75
C ALA A 137 21.30 -7.85 4.94
N GLU A 138 20.92 -8.60 5.97
CA GLU A 138 21.77 -8.91 7.13
C GLU A 138 23.02 -9.69 6.72
N ALA A 139 22.85 -10.74 5.90
CA ALA A 139 23.96 -11.57 5.43
C ALA A 139 24.96 -10.80 4.56
N HIS A 140 24.53 -9.73 3.88
CA HIS A 140 25.37 -8.92 3.00
C HIS A 140 25.79 -7.58 3.62
N GLY A 141 25.49 -7.33 4.90
CA GLY A 141 25.83 -6.08 5.59
C GLY A 141 25.15 -4.84 4.99
N LYS A 142 23.97 -5.01 4.35
CA LYS A 142 23.21 -3.95 3.66
C LYS A 142 22.09 -3.35 4.49
N VAL A 143 22.05 -3.63 5.79
CA VAL A 143 21.08 -3.03 6.71
C VAL A 143 21.53 -1.61 7.06
N ASP A 144 21.25 -0.67 6.16
CA ASP A 144 21.26 0.76 6.45
C ASP A 144 19.82 1.24 6.65
N ASP A 145 19.49 1.59 7.90
CA ASP A 145 18.14 2.03 8.27
C ASP A 145 18.05 3.55 8.43
N ALA A 146 19.02 4.31 7.90
CA ALA A 146 18.96 5.78 7.91
C ALA A 146 17.67 6.31 7.28
N SER A 147 17.19 5.66 6.22
CA SER A 147 15.90 5.99 5.57
C SER A 147 14.67 5.40 6.28
N GLY A 148 14.87 4.45 7.19
CA GLY A 148 13.80 3.71 7.88
C GLY A 148 13.14 2.61 7.03
N ILE A 149 13.70 2.27 5.87
CA ILE A 149 13.08 1.27 4.98
C ILE A 149 13.14 -0.14 5.57
N TYR A 150 14.17 -0.49 6.34
CA TYR A 150 14.25 -1.78 7.01
C TYR A 150 13.36 -1.81 8.25
N THR A 151 13.22 -0.68 8.96
CA THR A 151 12.18 -0.51 9.99
C THR A 151 10.79 -0.78 9.40
N LEU A 152 10.48 -0.24 8.21
CA LEU A 152 9.23 -0.50 7.50
C LEU A 152 9.04 -2.00 7.20
N LEU A 153 10.06 -2.65 6.63
CA LEU A 153 9.99 -4.09 6.33
C LEU A 153 9.78 -4.96 7.57
N ARG A 154 10.48 -4.66 8.68
CA ARG A 154 10.31 -5.37 9.96
C ARG A 154 8.89 -5.18 10.52
N MET A 155 8.34 -3.97 10.41
CA MET A 155 6.97 -3.70 10.84
C MET A 155 5.94 -4.42 9.98
N SER A 156 6.12 -4.43 8.65
CA SER A 156 5.30 -5.23 7.73
C SER A 156 5.39 -6.72 8.04
N LEU A 157 6.58 -7.20 8.44
CA LEU A 157 6.78 -8.60 8.84
C LEU A 157 6.01 -8.89 10.12
N ALA A 158 6.17 -8.06 11.14
CA ALA A 158 5.46 -8.22 12.40
C ALA A 158 3.93 -8.18 12.21
N ARG A 159 3.43 -7.31 11.33
CA ARG A 159 2.01 -7.26 10.94
C ARG A 159 1.55 -8.58 10.31
N ALA A 160 2.31 -9.12 9.36
CA ALA A 160 1.98 -10.40 8.74
C ALA A 160 2.06 -11.57 9.75
N GLU A 161 3.04 -11.56 10.65
CA GLU A 161 3.18 -12.58 11.71
C GLU A 161 2.01 -12.56 12.70
N VAL A 162 1.47 -11.38 13.02
CA VAL A 162 0.25 -11.24 13.83
C VAL A 162 -0.93 -11.97 13.18
N LEU A 163 -1.16 -11.75 11.88
CA LEU A 163 -2.30 -12.39 11.21
C LEU A 163 -2.13 -13.90 11.04
N VAL A 164 -0.90 -14.39 10.85
CA VAL A 164 -0.64 -15.81 10.62
C VAL A 164 -0.55 -16.60 11.92
N ASN A 165 0.12 -16.05 12.94
CA ASN A 165 0.45 -16.76 14.18
C ASN A 165 -0.38 -16.30 15.38
N GLY A 166 -1.06 -15.16 15.30
CA GLY A 166 -1.82 -14.58 16.42
C GLY A 166 -0.95 -13.97 17.54
N ASP A 167 0.38 -13.90 17.36
CA ASP A 167 1.30 -13.36 18.35
C ASP A 167 1.60 -11.88 18.11
N PHE A 168 1.24 -11.04 19.09
CA PHE A 168 1.44 -9.59 19.05
C PHE A 168 2.75 -9.12 19.68
N SER A 169 3.54 -10.00 20.29
CA SER A 169 4.76 -9.62 21.03
C SER A 169 5.74 -8.82 20.17
N LYS A 170 6.16 -9.39 19.03
CA LYS A 170 7.08 -8.76 18.08
C LYS A 170 6.51 -7.49 17.43
N ALA A 171 5.20 -7.47 17.21
CA ALA A 171 4.52 -6.30 16.67
C ALA A 171 4.55 -5.14 17.68
N ARG A 172 4.38 -5.40 18.97
CA ARG A 172 4.53 -4.37 20.02
C ARG A 172 5.93 -3.76 20.04
N ASP A 173 6.97 -4.58 19.91
CA ASP A 173 8.34 -4.06 19.90
C ASP A 173 8.62 -3.19 18.67
N SER A 174 8.13 -3.62 17.50
CA SER A 174 8.22 -2.82 16.26
C SER A 174 7.44 -1.50 16.37
N LEU A 175 6.25 -1.50 17.00
CA LEU A 175 5.49 -0.28 17.27
C LEU A 175 6.27 0.68 18.18
N ARG A 176 6.92 0.18 19.24
CA ARG A 176 7.73 1.01 20.15
C ARG A 176 8.91 1.65 19.42
N GLU A 177 9.58 0.89 18.55
CA GLU A 177 10.68 1.37 17.72
C GLU A 177 10.23 2.50 16.78
N ILE A 178 9.16 2.29 16.02
CA ILE A 178 8.60 3.31 15.12
C ILE A 178 8.19 4.55 15.90
N LYS A 179 7.50 4.38 17.04
CA LYS A 179 7.09 5.51 17.88
C LYS A 179 8.29 6.34 18.29
N ARG A 180 9.35 5.73 18.85
CA ARG A 180 10.59 6.42 19.26
C ARG A 180 11.26 7.11 18.08
N TRP A 181 11.32 6.45 16.92
CA TRP A 181 11.96 7.00 15.73
C TRP A 181 11.25 8.24 15.18
N LEU A 182 9.92 8.28 15.28
CA LEU A 182 9.10 9.38 14.80
C LEU A 182 8.83 10.45 15.88
N GLU A 183 9.13 10.19 17.16
CA GLU A 183 8.65 11.04 18.25
C GLU A 183 9.12 12.48 18.25
N ASN A 184 10.32 12.70 17.71
CA ASN A 184 10.97 14.01 17.65
C ASN A 184 11.07 14.55 16.22
N LYS A 185 10.40 13.91 15.26
CA LYS A 185 10.46 14.32 13.84
C LYS A 185 9.23 15.15 13.47
N PRO A 186 9.41 16.32 12.84
CA PRO A 186 8.28 17.11 12.38
C PRO A 186 7.58 16.44 11.20
N ILE A 187 6.24 16.46 11.20
CA ILE A 187 5.39 15.82 10.17
C ILE A 187 5.70 16.33 8.76
N HIS A 188 5.99 17.62 8.61
CA HIS A 188 6.32 18.21 7.30
C HIS A 188 7.64 17.68 6.70
N GLY A 189 8.48 17.03 7.51
CA GLY A 189 9.71 16.38 7.07
C GLY A 189 9.56 14.89 6.81
N TYR A 190 8.33 14.35 6.81
CA TYR A 190 8.13 12.92 6.60
C TYR A 190 8.32 12.53 5.13
N THR A 191 9.13 11.51 4.91
CA THR A 191 9.21 10.79 3.65
C THR A 191 8.02 9.83 3.51
N ASP A 192 7.80 9.37 2.29
CA ASP A 192 6.85 8.29 1.99
C ASP A 192 7.12 7.01 2.80
N VAL A 193 8.37 6.64 3.08
CA VAL A 193 8.74 5.53 3.98
C VAL A 193 8.15 5.74 5.38
N GLN A 194 8.28 6.95 5.93
CA GLN A 194 7.74 7.30 7.25
C GLN A 194 6.22 7.27 7.25
N VAL A 195 5.59 7.78 6.19
CA VAL A 195 4.14 7.68 6.00
C VAL A 195 3.69 6.23 5.95
N GLN A 196 4.39 5.36 5.22
CA GLN A 196 4.08 3.94 5.18
C GLN A 196 4.26 3.27 6.55
N CYS A 197 5.31 3.60 7.31
CA CYS A 197 5.48 3.12 8.69
C CYS A 197 4.29 3.48 9.57
N ILE A 198 3.77 4.71 9.47
CA ILE A 198 2.60 5.17 10.23
C ILE A 198 1.34 4.39 9.82
N ILE A 199 1.14 4.14 8.53
CA ILE A 199 0.01 3.33 8.05
C ILE A 199 0.08 1.93 8.64
N GLN A 200 1.24 1.26 8.58
CA GLN A 200 1.42 -0.08 9.17
C GLN A 200 1.23 -0.08 10.69
N TYR A 201 1.77 0.94 11.37
CA TYR A 201 1.62 1.18 12.80
C TYR A 201 0.15 1.22 13.22
N TYR A 202 -0.66 2.03 12.53
CA TYR A 202 -2.09 2.12 12.79
C TYR A 202 -2.84 0.82 12.54
N PHE A 203 -2.52 0.11 11.47
CA PHE A 203 -3.15 -1.18 11.17
C PHE A 203 -2.93 -2.19 12.30
N VAL A 204 -1.72 -2.28 12.83
CA VAL A 204 -1.43 -3.21 13.93
C VAL A 204 -2.17 -2.82 15.22
N ILE A 205 -2.26 -1.52 15.53
CA ILE A 205 -3.06 -1.05 16.69
C ILE A 205 -4.52 -1.44 16.54
N LEU A 206 -5.11 -1.19 15.36
CA LEU A 206 -6.51 -1.56 15.10
C LEU A 206 -6.72 -3.07 15.23
N MET A 207 -5.79 -3.89 14.75
CA MET A 207 -5.86 -5.35 14.95
C MET A 207 -5.75 -5.72 16.44
N ALA A 208 -4.83 -5.09 17.18
CA ALA A 208 -4.60 -5.40 18.58
C ALA A 208 -5.78 -5.02 19.48
N ASN A 209 -6.45 -3.91 19.20
CA ASN A 209 -7.65 -3.47 19.93
C ASN A 209 -8.85 -4.40 19.70
N ASN A 210 -8.98 -4.96 18.50
CA ASN A 210 -10.08 -5.89 18.18
C ASN A 210 -9.87 -7.29 18.77
N VAL A 211 -8.63 -7.63 19.14
CA VAL A 211 -8.27 -8.99 19.57
C VAL A 211 -7.91 -9.04 21.06
N THR A 212 -7.54 -7.92 21.68
CA THR A 212 -7.03 -7.91 23.06
C THR A 212 -7.62 -6.78 23.90
N ASP A 213 -8.24 -7.12 25.04
CA ASP A 213 -8.78 -6.15 26.01
C ASP A 213 -7.69 -5.39 26.81
N LYS A 214 -6.42 -5.78 26.63
CA LYS A 214 -5.25 -5.28 27.39
C LYS A 214 -4.20 -4.62 26.50
N PHE A 215 -4.56 -4.21 25.29
CA PHE A 215 -3.64 -3.40 24.49
C PHE A 215 -3.48 -2.03 25.16
N GLU A 216 -2.23 -1.57 25.31
CA GLU A 216 -1.93 -0.23 25.85
C GLU A 216 -2.25 0.85 24.78
N GLU A 217 -3.50 0.86 24.34
CA GLU A 217 -4.00 1.67 23.24
C GLU A 217 -3.70 3.15 23.46
N SER A 218 -3.87 3.64 24.70
CA SER A 218 -3.56 5.03 25.07
C SER A 218 -2.08 5.40 24.86
N TYR A 219 -1.15 4.46 25.03
CA TYR A 219 0.26 4.70 24.74
C TYR A 219 0.50 4.80 23.23
N PHE A 220 -0.13 3.95 22.43
CA PHE A 220 0.15 3.88 21.00
C PHE A 220 -0.70 4.83 20.13
N LEU A 221 -1.87 5.28 20.57
CA LEU A 221 -2.72 6.23 19.83
C LEU A 221 -2.19 7.67 19.79
N THR A 222 -1.22 8.00 20.64
CA THR A 222 -0.55 9.30 20.56
C THR A 222 0.36 9.32 19.33
N ILE A 223 -0.13 9.86 18.21
CA ILE A 223 0.76 10.25 17.11
C ILE A 223 1.78 11.19 17.72
N PRO A 224 3.08 10.99 17.48
CA PRO A 224 4.05 11.96 17.88
C PRO A 224 3.78 13.30 17.18
N HIS A 225 3.60 14.35 17.99
CA HIS A 225 3.11 15.68 17.62
C HIS A 225 1.59 15.89 17.54
N ALA A 226 0.89 15.75 18.67
CA ALA A 226 0.11 16.90 19.10
C ALA A 226 1.13 17.94 19.60
N SER A 227 1.46 18.94 18.76
CA SER A 227 2.32 20.02 19.21
C SER A 227 1.77 20.59 20.53
N LYS A 228 2.62 20.72 21.56
CA LYS A 228 2.31 21.45 22.80
C LYS A 228 2.17 22.96 22.56
N GLY A 229 1.54 23.37 21.46
CA GLY A 229 1.44 24.75 21.01
C GLY A 229 0.44 24.99 19.86
N SER A 230 -0.28 23.97 19.39
CA SER A 230 -1.42 24.20 18.50
C SER A 230 -2.56 24.75 19.35
N VAL A 231 -2.78 26.05 19.21
CA VAL A 231 -3.99 26.75 19.64
C VAL A 231 -5.19 25.85 19.32
N ASP A 232 -5.96 25.52 20.35
CA ASP A 232 -7.22 24.79 20.19
C ASP A 232 -8.04 25.50 19.10
N PRO A 233 -8.46 24.82 18.01
CA PRO A 233 -9.57 25.34 17.25
C PRO A 233 -10.75 25.45 18.24
N PRO A 234 -11.51 26.55 18.24
CA PRO A 234 -12.59 26.72 19.19
C PRO A 234 -13.53 25.54 19.00
N ILE A 235 -13.53 24.63 19.98
CA ILE A 235 -14.48 23.54 20.05
C ILE A 235 -15.83 24.22 20.17
N SER A 236 -16.53 24.31 19.03
CA SER A 236 -17.94 24.64 18.99
C SER A 236 -18.61 23.77 20.05
N SER A 237 -19.35 24.43 20.93
CA SER A 237 -19.98 23.92 22.15
C SER A 237 -20.93 22.72 21.98
N ALA A 238 -20.97 22.10 20.79
CA ALA A 238 -21.77 20.94 20.46
C ALA A 238 -21.19 19.59 20.97
N THR A 239 -19.86 19.43 21.06
CA THR A 239 -19.25 18.14 21.47
C THR A 239 -19.13 17.94 22.98
N ALA A 240 -19.18 19.00 23.78
CA ALA A 240 -19.16 18.91 25.24
C ALA A 240 -20.46 18.34 25.84
N ALA A 241 -21.57 18.35 25.08
CA ALA A 241 -22.86 17.83 25.51
C ALA A 241 -22.95 16.29 25.40
N PHE A 242 -22.15 15.65 24.54
CA PHE A 242 -22.21 14.20 24.34
C PHE A 242 -21.45 13.41 25.43
N ALA A 243 -20.43 14.03 26.06
CA ALA A 243 -19.61 13.40 27.09
C ALA A 243 -20.17 13.53 28.53
N ARG A 244 -21.25 14.29 28.74
CA ARG A 244 -21.78 14.60 30.09
C ARG A 244 -23.23 14.17 30.36
N GLY A 245 -23.81 13.30 29.54
CA GLY A 245 -25.19 12.88 29.74
C GLY A 245 -25.49 11.48 29.24
N ARG A 246 -25.14 10.46 30.03
CA ARG A 246 -25.97 9.24 30.19
C ARG A 246 -25.53 8.43 31.42
N PRO A 247 -26.43 8.21 32.40
CA PRO A 247 -26.16 7.35 33.54
C PRO A 247 -26.24 5.87 33.14
N THR A 248 -25.33 5.10 33.72
CA THR A 248 -25.28 3.64 33.79
C THR A 248 -26.60 3.04 34.30
N THR A 249 -27.27 2.26 33.47
CA THR A 249 -28.21 1.21 33.91
C THR A 249 -27.95 -0.08 33.13
N ARG A 250 -26.91 -0.84 33.52
CA ARG A 250 -26.88 -2.27 33.24
C ARG A 250 -27.82 -2.96 34.22
N ARG A 251 -29.04 -3.25 33.76
CA ARG A 251 -29.92 -4.24 34.40
C ARG A 251 -29.21 -5.60 34.37
N LEU A 252 -29.03 -6.18 35.55
CA LEU A 252 -28.83 -7.61 35.75
C LEU A 252 -30.10 -8.34 35.28
N CYS A 253 -30.00 -9.15 34.23
CA CYS A 253 -30.95 -10.21 33.98
C CYS A 253 -30.46 -11.47 34.71
N SER A 254 -31.02 -11.70 35.88
CA SER A 254 -31.04 -12.98 36.58
C SER A 254 -31.81 -13.99 35.72
N PHE A 255 -31.13 -15.02 35.24
CA PHE A 255 -31.77 -16.25 34.77
C PHE A 255 -31.78 -17.25 35.92
N GLU A 256 -32.91 -17.33 36.62
CA GLU A 256 -33.24 -18.48 37.45
C GLU A 256 -33.61 -19.64 36.53
N HIS A 257 -32.84 -20.74 36.60
CA HIS A 257 -33.37 -22.05 36.22
C HIS A 257 -33.07 -23.05 37.34
N ARG A 258 -34.09 -23.26 38.17
CA ARG A 258 -34.27 -24.47 38.96
C ARG A 258 -34.61 -25.61 38.01
N GLY A 259 -33.81 -26.67 38.05
CA GLY A 259 -34.14 -27.96 37.46
C GLY A 259 -33.41 -29.05 38.23
N LYS A 260 -34.00 -29.48 39.35
CA LYS A 260 -33.67 -30.76 40.00
C LYS A 260 -33.98 -31.88 39.00
N LEU A 261 -33.10 -32.88 38.91
CA LEU A 261 -33.49 -34.29 38.79
C LEU A 261 -32.27 -35.15 39.14
N SER A 262 -32.36 -35.76 40.32
CA SER A 262 -31.70 -36.99 40.70
C SER A 262 -32.40 -38.16 40.02
N VAL A 263 -31.65 -39.06 39.37
CA VAL A 263 -31.39 -40.48 39.72
C VAL A 263 -30.13 -40.87 38.94
#